data_AF-A0A2E9UN69-F1
#
_entry.id   AF-A0A2E9UN69-F1
#
_cell.length_a   1.000
_cell.length_b   1.000
_cell.length_c   1.000
_cell.angle_alpha   90.00
_cell.angle_beta   90.00
_cell.angle_gamma   90.00
#
_symmetry.space_group_name_H-M   'P 1'
#
loop_
_entity.id
_entity.type
_entity.pdbx_description
1 polymer ?
#
loop_
_entity_poly.entity_id
_entity_poly.type
_entity_poly.pdbx_seq_one_letter_code
_entity_poly.pdbx_strand_id
1 'polypeptide(L)'
;MRLYWKQKKRGIDLIVENDGGDTFSVGGVRDTKRGIEALAKTTGYDPGRAIKGLGSIDEGRVFVEQFEPWREFFPGDPLSVEPDIIPLEQ
;
A
#
# COMPACT_ATOMS: atom_id res chain seq x y z
N MET A 1 9.97 13.38 2.17
CA MET A 1 8.90 12.39 1.88
C MET A 1 9.01 11.14 2.74
N ARG A 2 7.87 10.55 3.13
CA ARG A 2 7.75 9.33 3.93
C ARG A 2 6.90 8.29 3.21
N LEU A 3 7.15 7.02 3.47
CA LEU A 3 6.40 5.89 2.91
C LEU A 3 6.03 4.94 4.04
N TYR A 4 4.75 4.85 4.39
CA TYR A 4 4.31 4.09 5.56
C TYR A 4 2.96 3.40 5.33
N TRP A 5 2.69 2.37 6.13
CA TRP A 5 1.38 1.73 6.16
C TRP A 5 0.45 2.47 7.12
N LYS A 6 -0.79 2.71 6.70
CA LYS A 6 -1.83 3.32 7.52
C LYS A 6 -3.03 2.38 7.65
N GLN A 7 -3.52 2.19 8.86
CA GLN A 7 -4.71 1.41 9.12
C GLN A 7 -5.96 2.08 8.54
N LYS A 8 -6.87 1.27 8.03
CA LYS A 8 -8.23 1.68 7.63
C LYS A 8 -9.24 0.74 8.27
N LYS A 9 -10.53 1.09 8.18
CA LYS A 9 -11.64 0.29 8.73
C LYS A 9 -11.60 -1.20 8.36
N ARG A 10 -11.05 -1.54 7.18
CA ARG A 10 -10.89 -2.92 6.69
C ARG A 10 -9.55 -3.11 5.99
N GLY A 11 -8.47 -3.15 6.76
CA GLY A 11 -7.12 -3.44 6.28
C GLY A 11 -6.16 -2.27 6.46
N ILE A 12 -5.24 -2.11 5.51
CA ILE A 12 -4.19 -1.09 5.53
C ILE A 12 -4.00 -0.49 4.12
N ASP A 13 -3.56 0.76 4.04
CA ASP A 13 -3.13 1.42 2.80
C ASP A 13 -1.65 1.82 2.91
N LEU A 14 -0.93 1.69 1.80
CA LEU A 14 0.45 2.17 1.68
C LEU A 14 0.40 3.61 1.20
N ILE A 15 0.93 4.51 2.02
CA ILE A 15 0.83 5.95 1.85
C ILE A 15 2.21 6.54 1.63
N VAL A 16 2.34 7.36 0.59
CA VAL A 16 3.42 8.33 0.46
C VAL A 16 2.93 9.67 1.02
N GLU A 17 3.71 10.29 1.90
CA GLU A 17 3.44 11.60 2.47
C GLU A 17 4.58 12.56 2.12
N ASN A 18 4.24 13.74 1.60
CA ASN A 18 5.21 14.78 1.29
C ASN A 18 5.52 15.64 2.54
N ASP A 19 6.55 16.48 2.45
CA ASP A 19 6.96 17.35 3.57
C ASP A 19 5.94 18.45 3.91
N GLY A 20 4.94 18.67 3.04
CA GLY A 20 3.79 19.55 3.29
C GLY A 20 2.60 18.87 3.96
N GLY A 21 2.65 17.55 4.20
CA GLY A 21 1.58 16.76 4.78
C GLY A 21 0.53 16.25 3.78
N ASP A 22 0.70 16.46 2.47
CA ASP A 22 -0.15 15.82 1.47
C ASP A 22 0.14 14.33 1.41
N THR A 23 -0.92 13.52 1.36
CA THR A 23 -0.83 12.07 1.32
C THR A 23 -1.32 11.51 -0.02
N PHE A 24 -0.65 10.46 -0.49
CA PHE A 24 -0.99 9.75 -1.71
C PHE A 24 -0.93 8.23 -1.48
N SER A 25 -2.07 7.55 -1.64
CA SER A 25 -2.10 6.09 -1.59
C SER A 25 -1.53 5.50 -2.88
N VAL A 26 -0.50 4.66 -2.72
CA VAL A 26 0.19 3.92 -3.79
C VAL A 26 -0.17 2.44 -3.80
N GLY A 27 -0.90 1.96 -2.80
CA GLY A 27 -1.34 0.57 -2.72
C GLY A 27 -2.13 0.31 -1.44
N GLY A 28 -2.55 -0.93 -1.25
CA GLY A 28 -3.31 -1.31 -0.07
C GLY A 28 -3.63 -2.79 0.01
N VAL A 29 -3.96 -3.21 1.22
CA VAL A 29 -4.44 -4.56 1.55
C VAL A 29 -5.77 -4.42 2.25
N ARG A 30 -6.76 -5.22 1.88
CA ARG A 30 -8.11 -5.14 2.45
C ARG A 30 -8.72 -6.50 2.73
N ASP A 31 -9.45 -6.54 3.83
CA ASP A 31 -10.32 -7.66 4.14
C ASP A 31 -11.59 -7.62 3.29
N THR A 32 -11.96 -8.77 2.72
CA THR A 32 -13.17 -8.95 1.94
C THR A 32 -13.89 -10.22 2.37
N LYS A 33 -15.18 -10.33 2.03
CA LYS A 33 -15.96 -11.55 2.27
C LYS A 33 -15.39 -12.82 1.62
N ARG A 34 -14.45 -12.69 0.67
CA ARG A 34 -13.83 -13.79 -0.07
C ARG A 34 -12.35 -13.99 0.29
N GLY A 35 -11.90 -13.45 1.42
CA GLY A 35 -10.51 -13.45 1.85
C GLY A 35 -9.83 -12.09 1.66
N ILE A 36 -8.52 -12.06 1.84
CA ILE A 36 -7.74 -10.82 1.73
C ILE A 36 -7.43 -10.51 0.26
N GLU A 37 -7.49 -9.23 -0.09
CA GLU A 37 -7.09 -8.70 -1.39
C GLU A 37 -5.97 -7.68 -1.22
N ALA A 38 -4.94 -7.78 -2.04
CA ALA A 38 -3.84 -6.83 -2.12
C ALA A 38 -3.83 -6.16 -3.50
N LEU A 39 -3.56 -4.85 -3.51
CA LEU A 39 -3.61 -4.01 -4.70
C LEU A 39 -2.47 -2.99 -4.66
N ALA A 40 -1.71 -2.94 -5.75
CA ALA A 40 -0.73 -1.93 -6.06
C ALA A 40 -1.34 -0.94 -7.07
N LYS A 41 -1.10 0.36 -6.88
CA LYS A 41 -1.56 1.40 -7.80
C LYS A 41 -0.57 1.52 -8.95
N THR A 42 -1.11 1.70 -10.15
CA THR A 42 -0.36 1.86 -11.40
C THR A 42 -1.04 2.94 -12.24
N THR A 43 -0.29 3.67 -13.05
CA THR A 43 -0.76 4.66 -14.02
C THR A 43 -1.45 4.00 -15.23
N GLY A 44 -1.05 2.77 -15.56
CA GLY A 44 -1.61 1.96 -16.64
C GLY A 44 -2.31 0.68 -16.17
N TYR A 45 -2.75 -0.12 -17.15
CA TYR A 45 -3.21 -1.49 -16.88
C TYR A 45 -2.01 -2.40 -16.64
N ASP A 46 -1.94 -2.97 -15.44
CA ASP A 46 -1.00 -4.02 -15.10
C ASP A 46 -1.79 -5.19 -14.48
N PRO A 47 -1.83 -6.38 -15.10
CA PRO A 47 -2.55 -7.53 -14.58
C PRO A 47 -1.92 -8.08 -13.28
N GLY A 48 -0.63 -7.84 -13.04
CA GLY A 48 0.13 -8.25 -11.86
C GLY A 48 -0.01 -7.32 -10.67
N ARG A 49 -0.74 -6.20 -10.78
CA ARG A 49 -0.90 -5.23 -9.69
C ARG A 49 -1.83 -5.69 -8.57
N ALA A 50 -2.56 -6.78 -8.73
CA ALA A 50 -3.58 -7.20 -7.77
C ALA A 50 -3.66 -8.71 -7.60
N ILE A 51 -3.83 -9.16 -6.36
CA ILE A 51 -4.08 -10.56 -6.01
C ILE A 51 -5.21 -10.66 -4.98
N LYS A 52 -5.98 -11.74 -5.05
CA LYS A 52 -7.17 -11.98 -4.21
C LYS A 52 -7.10 -13.35 -3.56
N GLY A 53 -7.81 -13.51 -2.45
CA GLY A 53 -7.94 -14.79 -1.75
C GLY A 53 -6.71 -15.13 -0.90
N LEU A 54 -5.94 -14.11 -0.51
CA LEU A 54 -4.81 -14.27 0.41
C LEU A 54 -5.31 -14.68 1.80
N GLY A 55 -4.47 -15.42 2.53
CA GLY A 55 -4.79 -15.92 3.87
C GLY A 55 -4.64 -14.88 4.97
N SER A 56 -3.86 -13.83 4.72
CA SER A 56 -3.53 -12.82 5.74
C SER A 56 -3.25 -11.43 5.16
N ILE A 57 -3.34 -10.40 6.02
CA ILE A 57 -2.94 -9.02 5.69
C ILE A 57 -1.43 -8.94 5.42
N ASP A 58 -0.63 -9.73 6.13
CA ASP A 58 0.83 -9.75 6.01
C ASP A 58 1.28 -10.23 4.62
N GLU A 59 0.68 -11.31 4.10
CA GLU A 59 0.92 -11.76 2.73
C GLU A 59 0.60 -10.66 1.70
N GLY A 60 -0.49 -9.92 1.93
CA GLY A 60 -0.85 -8.79 1.07
C GLY A 60 0.14 -7.63 1.18
N ARG A 61 0.68 -7.38 2.36
CA ARG A 61 1.68 -6.34 2.63
C ARG A 61 2.95 -6.66 1.83
N VAL A 62 3.46 -7.88 1.98
CA VAL A 62 4.65 -8.36 1.24
C VAL A 62 4.44 -8.21 -0.27
N PHE A 63 3.28 -8.60 -0.79
CA PHE A 63 2.97 -8.45 -2.21
C PHE A 63 3.09 -6.99 -2.69
N VAL A 64 2.48 -6.04 -1.98
CA VAL A 64 2.52 -4.61 -2.37
C VAL A 64 3.93 -4.05 -2.24
N GLU A 65 4.67 -4.42 -1.19
CA GLU A 65 6.05 -3.97 -0.99
C GLU A 65 6.98 -4.50 -2.08
N GLN A 66 6.85 -5.76 -2.49
CA GLN A 66 7.65 -6.34 -3.58
C GLN A 66 7.30 -5.77 -4.95
N PHE A 67 6.06 -5.31 -5.15
CA PHE A 67 5.65 -4.65 -6.39
C PHE A 67 6.23 -3.23 -6.51
N GLU A 68 6.56 -2.59 -5.38
CA GLU A 68 7.14 -1.24 -5.32
C GLU A 68 6.36 -0.14 -6.06
N PRO A 69 5.01 -0.03 -5.89
CA PRO A 69 4.18 0.85 -6.72
C PRO A 69 4.51 2.35 -6.61
N TRP A 70 5.14 2.79 -5.52
CA TRP A 70 5.54 4.19 -5.35
C TRP A 70 6.58 4.63 -6.38
N ARG A 71 7.39 3.72 -6.91
CA ARG A 71 8.47 4.04 -7.87
C ARG A 71 7.94 4.65 -9.17
N GLU A 72 6.71 4.30 -9.56
CA GLU A 72 6.10 4.83 -10.78
C GLU A 72 5.60 6.27 -10.62
N PHE A 73 5.16 6.65 -9.41
CA PHE A 73 4.62 7.97 -9.12
C PHE A 73 5.66 8.96 -8.59
N PHE A 74 6.71 8.46 -7.94
CA PHE A 74 7.78 9.24 -7.32
C PHE A 74 9.16 8.78 -7.81
N PRO A 75 9.44 8.85 -9.12
CA PRO A 75 10.73 8.46 -9.65
C PRO A 75 11.82 9.45 -9.21
N GLY A 76 12.81 8.99 -8.44
CA GLY A 76 13.96 9.79 -8.00
C GLY A 76 14.07 9.94 -6.48
N ASP A 77 13.00 9.68 -5.74
CA ASP A 77 13.02 9.69 -4.28
C ASP A 77 13.36 8.28 -3.74
N PRO A 78 14.43 8.12 -2.94
CA PRO A 78 14.76 6.85 -2.31
C PRO A 78 13.82 6.58 -1.14
N LEU A 79 12.56 6.23 -1.44
CA LEU A 79 11.55 5.86 -0.46
C LEU A 79 11.80 4.44 0.04
N SER A 80 11.86 4.28 1.36
CA SER A 80 11.87 2.99 2.05
C SER A 80 10.60 2.86 2.88
N VAL A 81 9.97 1.69 2.84
CA VAL A 81 8.74 1.43 3.59
C VAL A 81 9.06 1.39 5.08
N GLU A 82 8.41 2.25 5.85
CA GLU A 82 8.50 2.24 7.31
C GLU A 82 7.86 0.96 7.88
N PRO A 83 8.47 0.35 8.92
CA PRO A 83 8.00 -0.93 9.45
C PRO A 83 6.66 -0.82 10.17
N ASP A 84 6.41 0.30 10.85
CA ASP A 84 5.21 0.56 11.65
C ASP A 84 3.96 0.80 10.81
N ILE A 85 2.81 0.41 11.39
CA ILE A 85 1.49 0.70 10.85
C ILE A 85 0.88 1.83 11.67
N ILE A 86 0.67 2.98 11.04
CA ILE A 86 0.05 4.14 11.68
C ILE A 86 -1.45 3.84 11.90
N PRO A 87 -1.97 3.92 13.13
CA PRO A 87 -3.36 3.63 13.42
C PRO A 87 -4.30 4.66 12.77
N LEU A 88 -5.54 4.24 12.52
CA LEU A 88 -6.59 5.16 12.11
C LEU A 88 -6.99 6.01 13.33
N GLU A 89 -6.78 7.33 13.28
CA GLU A 89 -7.31 8.23 14.31
C GLU A 89 -8.82 8.04 14.43
N GLN A 90 -9.30 7.80 15.66
CA GLN A 90 -10.67 7.42 15.98
C GLN A 90 -11.65 8.59 15.95
#